data_AF-A0A7Y7WE56-F1
#
_entry.id   AF-A0A7Y7WE56-F1
#
_cell.length_a   1.000
_cell.length_b   1.000
_cell.length_c   1.000
_cell.angle_alpha   90.00
_cell.angle_beta   90.00
_cell.angle_gamma   90.00
#
_symmetry.space_group_name_H-M   'P 1'
#
loop_
_entity.id
_entity.type
_entity.pdbx_description
1 polymer ?
#
loop_
_entity_poly.entity_id
_entity_poly.type
_entity_poly.pdbx_seq_one_letter_code
_entity_poly.pdbx_strand_id
1 'polypeptide(L)'
;MYYQDGPVLPTDSEGGSALVIARYPNKDAAAAIYNFGKGTVSLVGPHPEANQEWYSREGLKNPDGVNLDLAEDLVVATMRHEIKE
;
A
#
# COMPACT_ATOMS: atom_id res chain seq x y z
N MET A 1 4.51 19.51 1.40
CA MET A 1 5.39 18.46 1.94
C MET A 1 5.17 17.23 1.05
N TYR A 2 6.17 16.83 0.26
CA TYR A 2 6.12 15.59 -0.53
C TYR A 2 6.93 14.55 0.26
N TYR A 3 6.24 13.61 0.91
CA TYR A 3 6.88 12.50 1.61
C TYR A 3 6.90 11.31 0.63
N GLN A 4 8.07 10.95 0.14
CA GLN A 4 8.24 9.94 -0.93
C GLN A 4 8.69 8.56 -0.43
N ASP A 5 9.20 8.46 0.80
CA ASP A 5 9.70 7.17 1.32
C ASP A 5 8.56 6.22 1.73
N GLY A 6 7.32 6.71 1.81
CA GLY A 6 6.17 5.95 2.26
C GLY A 6 6.31 5.48 3.73
N PRO A 7 5.22 5.00 4.33
CA PRO A 7 5.29 4.46 5.68
C PRO A 7 6.14 3.17 5.72
N VAL A 8 6.97 3.01 6.75
CA VAL A 8 7.43 1.67 7.12
C VAL A 8 6.20 0.89 7.59
N LEU A 9 6.01 -0.31 7.04
CA LEU A 9 4.85 -1.17 7.29
C LEU A 9 5.24 -2.31 8.23
N PRO A 10 5.29 -2.10 9.56
CA PRO A 10 5.60 -3.17 10.49
C PRO A 10 4.50 -4.23 10.42
N THR A 11 4.88 -5.51 10.41
CA THR A 11 3.93 -6.63 10.52
C THR A 11 3.79 -7.13 11.95
N ASP A 12 4.69 -6.67 12.82
CA ASP A 12 4.90 -7.19 14.17
C ASP A 12 4.50 -6.09 15.16
N SER A 13 3.21 -5.75 15.23
CA SER A 13 2.73 -4.71 16.15
C SER A 13 1.85 -5.30 17.24
N GLU A 14 2.13 -4.93 18.50
CA GLU A 14 1.24 -5.23 19.61
C GLU A 14 -0.12 -4.54 19.39
N GLY A 15 -1.17 -5.33 19.16
CA GLY A 15 -2.56 -4.84 19.10
C GLY A 15 -3.31 -5.03 17.77
N GLY A 16 -2.73 -5.65 16.74
CA GLY A 16 -3.44 -5.92 15.49
C GLY A 16 -2.79 -6.97 14.60
N SER A 17 -3.60 -7.62 13.77
CA SER A 17 -3.12 -8.48 12.68
C SER A 17 -2.81 -7.64 11.45
N ALA A 18 -1.63 -7.83 10.86
CA ALA A 18 -1.26 -7.26 9.57
C ALA A 18 -1.31 -8.33 8.47
N LEU A 19 -2.01 -8.04 7.37
CA LEU A 19 -1.98 -8.83 6.15
C LEU A 19 -1.16 -8.10 5.08
N VAL A 20 0.01 -8.63 4.76
CA VAL A 20 0.83 -8.12 3.64
C VAL A 20 0.20 -8.58 2.32
N ILE A 21 -0.15 -7.63 1.46
CA ILE A 21 -0.79 -7.87 0.16
C ILE A 21 0.11 -7.54 -1.03
N ALA A 22 1.24 -6.87 -0.81
CA ALA A 22 2.29 -6.67 -1.80
C ALA A 22 3.68 -6.58 -1.13
N ARG A 23 4.72 -6.95 -1.87
CA ARG A 23 6.12 -6.87 -1.40
C ARG A 23 7.00 -6.20 -2.44
N TYR A 24 7.97 -5.43 -1.95
CA TYR A 24 9.09 -4.97 -2.75
C TYR A 24 10.03 -6.14 -3.10
N PRO A 25 10.92 -5.99 -4.11
CA PRO A 25 11.91 -7.02 -4.44
C PRO A 25 12.83 -7.41 -3.28
N ASN A 26 13.08 -6.49 -2.34
CA ASN A 26 13.88 -6.73 -1.14
C ASN A 26 13.11 -7.52 -0.04
N LYS A 27 11.86 -7.92 -0.31
CA LYS A 27 10.91 -8.66 0.54
C LYS A 27 10.19 -7.85 1.62
N ASP A 28 10.50 -6.57 1.76
CA ASP A 28 9.75 -5.68 2.64
C ASP A 28 8.31 -5.52 2.16
N ALA A 29 7.40 -5.24 3.09
CA ALA A 29 6.01 -4.99 2.74
C ALA A 29 5.89 -3.69 1.93
N ALA A 30 5.28 -3.80 0.75
CA ALA A 30 4.95 -2.66 -0.11
C ALA A 30 3.51 -2.19 0.09
N ALA A 31 2.61 -3.10 0.49
CA ALA A 31 1.26 -2.76 0.91
C ALA A 31 0.77 -3.76 1.95
N ALA A 32 0.02 -3.27 2.94
CA ALA A 32 -0.52 -4.08 4.02
C ALA A 32 -1.87 -3.55 4.50
N ILE A 33 -2.70 -4.48 4.98
CA ILE A 33 -3.99 -4.22 5.63
C ILE A 33 -3.84 -4.50 7.13
N TYR A 34 -4.28 -3.57 7.94
CA TYR A 34 -4.21 -3.60 9.40
C TYR A 34 -5.61 -3.58 9.99
N ASN A 35 -5.80 -4.39 11.04
CA ASN A 35 -6.99 -4.32 11.87
C ASN A 35 -6.68 -3.60 13.18
N PHE A 36 -7.50 -2.63 13.55
CA PHE A 36 -7.41 -1.91 14.81
C PHE A 36 -8.79 -1.75 15.45
N GLY A 37 -9.03 -2.50 16.53
CA GLY A 37 -10.36 -2.60 17.13
C GLY A 37 -11.38 -3.13 16.11
N LYS A 38 -12.37 -2.30 15.78
CA LYS A 38 -13.43 -2.61 14.79
C LYS A 38 -13.18 -2.00 13.41
N GLY A 39 -12.04 -1.35 13.22
CA GLY A 39 -11.68 -0.69 11.96
C GLY A 39 -10.59 -1.43 11.21
N THR A 40 -10.55 -1.19 9.91
CA THR A 40 -9.51 -1.70 9.00
C THR A 40 -8.88 -0.53 8.27
N VAL A 41 -7.56 -0.55 8.15
CA VAL A 41 -6.76 0.47 7.47
C VAL A 41 -5.79 -0.23 6.54
N SER A 42 -5.74 0.17 5.27
CA SER A 42 -4.66 -0.22 4.36
C SER A 42 -3.66 0.90 4.17
N LEU A 43 -2.39 0.53 4.02
CA LEU A 43 -1.32 1.42 3.60
C LEU A 43 -0.58 0.81 2.42
N VAL A 44 -0.17 1.66 1.50
CA VAL A 44 0.62 1.33 0.31
C VAL A 44 1.80 2.30 0.24
N GLY A 45 2.99 1.75 0.01
CA GLY A 45 4.22 2.52 -0.16
C GLY A 45 4.36 3.12 -1.57
N PRO A 46 4.11 2.34 -2.65
CA PRO A 46 4.01 2.89 -4.00
C PRO A 46 2.85 3.89 -4.15
N HIS A 47 2.87 4.65 -5.26
CA HIS A 47 1.79 5.54 -5.67
C HIS A 47 0.93 4.92 -6.78
N PRO A 48 0.03 3.95 -6.49
CA PRO A 48 -0.83 3.35 -7.51
C PRO A 48 -1.81 4.36 -8.15
N GLU A 49 -1.99 5.52 -7.54
CA GLU A 49 -2.77 6.65 -8.05
C GLU A 49 -1.99 7.54 -9.04
N ALA A 50 -0.66 7.43 -9.08
CA ALA A 50 0.18 8.29 -9.91
C ALA A 50 0.11 7.87 -11.39
N ASN A 51 -0.31 8.82 -12.23
CA ASN A 51 -0.31 8.64 -13.67
C ASN A 51 1.10 8.82 -14.28
N GLN A 52 1.22 8.56 -15.59
CA GLN A 52 2.51 8.64 -16.27
C GLN A 52 3.14 10.05 -16.22
N GLU A 53 2.31 11.09 -16.26
CA GLU A 53 2.77 12.48 -16.23
C GLU A 53 3.51 12.80 -14.92
N TRP A 54 3.01 12.29 -13.79
CA TRP A 54 3.64 12.46 -12.48
C TRP A 54 5.09 11.96 -12.48
N TYR A 55 5.32 10.73 -12.96
CA TYR A 55 6.67 10.17 -13.07
C TYR A 55 7.56 10.96 -14.04
N SER A 56 7.02 11.33 -15.20
CA SER A 56 7.77 12.05 -16.23
C SER A 56 8.22 13.44 -15.77
N ARG A 57 7.37 14.16 -15.03
CA ARG A 57 7.70 15.49 -14.50
C ARG A 57 8.83 15.46 -13.48
N GLU A 58 8.89 14.40 -12.68
CA GLU A 58 9.90 14.23 -11.64
C GLU A 58 11.13 13.44 -12.14
N GLY A 59 11.19 13.08 -13.43
CA GLY A 59 12.29 12.31 -14.00
C GLY A 59 12.41 10.88 -13.45
N LEU A 60 11.34 10.36 -12.87
CA LEU A 60 11.28 9.03 -12.26
C LEU A 60 10.92 7.97 -13.30
N LYS A 61 11.36 6.73 -13.05
CA LYS A 61 11.00 5.56 -13.86
C LYS A 61 10.14 4.63 -13.02
N ASN A 62 8.98 4.26 -13.57
CA ASN A 62 8.18 3.17 -13.08
C ASN A 62 8.43 1.94 -13.99
N PRO A 63 9.29 0.99 -13.59
CA PRO A 63 9.63 -0.16 -14.43
C PRO A 63 8.44 -1.10 -14.66
N ASP A 64 7.46 -1.09 -13.76
CA ASP A 64 6.27 -1.94 -13.81
C ASP A 64 5.09 -1.26 -14.54
N GLY A 65 5.27 -0.01 -14.95
CA GLY A 65 4.26 0.78 -15.66
C GLY A 65 3.14 1.30 -14.76
N VAL A 66 2.30 2.15 -15.34
CA VAL A 66 1.16 2.76 -14.65
C VAL A 66 -0.03 1.80 -14.70
N ASN A 67 -0.46 1.33 -13.53
CA ASN A 67 -1.61 0.45 -13.35
C ASN A 67 -2.56 1.09 -12.33
N LEU A 68 -3.47 1.96 -12.82
CA LEU A 68 -4.34 2.77 -11.96
C LEU A 68 -5.44 1.96 -11.25
N ASP A 69 -5.74 0.76 -11.77
CA ASP A 69 -6.66 -0.20 -11.15
C ASP A 69 -6.14 -0.73 -9.81
N LEU A 70 -4.82 -0.75 -9.59
CA LEU A 70 -4.23 -1.15 -8.30
C LEU A 70 -4.67 -0.26 -7.13
N ALA A 71 -5.00 1.01 -7.38
CA ALA A 71 -5.54 1.90 -6.36
C ALA A 71 -6.98 1.48 -5.98
N GLU A 72 -7.79 1.08 -6.96
CA GLU A 72 -9.14 0.55 -6.72
C GLU A 72 -9.07 -0.81 -6.02
N ASP A 73 -8.18 -1.70 -6.45
CA ASP A 73 -7.96 -3.01 -5.83
C ASP A 73 -7.57 -2.88 -4.36
N LEU A 74 -6.73 -1.90 -4.00
CA LEU A 74 -6.38 -1.62 -2.61
C LEU A 74 -7.63 -1.26 -1.78
N VAL A 75 -8.48 -0.37 -2.30
CA VAL A 75 -9.72 0.04 -1.62
C VAL A 75 -10.66 -1.15 -1.47
N VAL A 76 -10.86 -1.92 -2.54
CA VAL A 76 -11.74 -3.11 -2.54
C VAL A 76 -11.22 -4.16 -1.57
N ALA A 77 -9.91 -4.45 -1.57
CA ALA A 77 -9.30 -5.40 -0.65
C ALA A 77 -9.49 -4.97 0.81
N THR A 78 -9.35 -3.68 1.10
CA THR A 78 -9.58 -3.11 2.44
C THR A 78 -11.03 -3.27 2.89
N MET A 79 -11.97 -2.95 2.02
CA MET A 79 -13.41 -3.03 2.32
C MET A 79 -13.90 -4.46 2.49
N ARG A 80 -13.25 -5.44 1.84
CA ARG A 80 -13.58 -6.87 1.93
C ARG A 80 -12.84 -7.60 3.04
N HIS A 81 -11.81 -6.98 3.65
CA HIS A 81 -11.03 -7.63 4.68
C HIS A 81 -11.84 -7.76 5.97
N GLU A 82 -12.13 -8.99 6.36
CA GLU A 82 -12.89 -9.27 7.56
C GLU A 82 -11.99 -9.24 8.81
N ILE A 83 -12.49 -8.60 9.87
CA ILE A 83 -11.89 -8.68 11.19
C ILE A 83 -12.30 -10.02 11.79
N LYS A 84 -11.34 -10.92 11.97
CA LYS A 84 -11.57 -12.17 12.71
C LYS A 84 -11.56 -11.84 14.21
N GLU A 85 -12.70 -12.07 14.87
CA GLU A 85 -12.86 -11.95 16.33
C GLU A 85 -12.08 -13.03 17.10
#